data_AF-A0A366RUQ0-F1
#
_entry.id   AF-A0A366RUQ0-F1
#
_cell.length_a   1.000
_cell.length_b   1.000
_cell.length_c   1.000
_cell.angle_alpha   90.00
_cell.angle_beta   90.00
_cell.angle_gamma   90.00
#
_symmetry.space_group_name_H-M   'P 1'
#
loop_
_entity.id
_entity.type
_entity.pdbx_description
1 polymer ?
#
loop_
_entity_poly.entity_id
_entity_poly.type
_entity_poly.pdbx_seq_one_letter_code
_entity_poly.pdbx_strand_id
1 'polypeptide(L)'
;MADFADLKKATDINPNVWYHLTEENVDDYDGDFKSMLQTFKEDSGDDGFRVFGVGNRKTYWQFQPIGKTPGRYSLRCSETTTRKQFAVCYRDFESVENRRTRACLSDSDGTESQQWDVSLWGTNKTETYLFTNVANGTKYHLDVIPGAAVFMSPNLEGYQKRQRWLMTSVSNVDDDAYSTVFTNPPPESTRDSGTTTDSTGEAATGSASSSSSDSSSSSLSGGAIAGIVIGAILGVLAMALLGFFLWRRKKRNSGLHAKPDEAMGSHSAPMEDHSQFAGYKPPNSTSPAPPLYELPSTQNPVELQAAEQRHELR
;
A
#
# COMPACT_ATOMS: atom_id res chain seq x y z
N MET A 1 0.66 -16.39 -12.44
CA MET A 1 0.69 -15.10 -11.72
C MET A 1 -0.03 -15.27 -10.39
N ALA A 2 0.25 -14.43 -9.39
CA ALA A 2 -0.66 -14.32 -8.25
C ALA A 2 -1.95 -13.65 -8.73
N ASP A 3 -3.11 -14.14 -8.27
CA ASP A 3 -4.37 -13.44 -8.50
C ASP A 3 -4.51 -12.34 -7.44
N PHE A 4 -4.67 -11.10 -7.88
CA PHE A 4 -4.79 -9.94 -6.99
C PHE A 4 -6.22 -9.71 -6.50
N ALA A 5 -7.22 -10.40 -7.07
CA ALA A 5 -8.61 -10.28 -6.67
C ALA A 5 -8.89 -10.78 -5.25
N ASP A 6 -8.15 -11.81 -4.81
CA ASP A 6 -8.41 -12.56 -3.56
C ASP A 6 -7.39 -12.28 -2.43
N LEU A 7 -6.59 -11.21 -2.51
CA LEU A 7 -5.61 -10.90 -1.46
C LEU A 7 -6.28 -10.53 -0.12
N LYS A 8 -5.99 -11.33 0.92
CA LYS A 8 -6.44 -11.08 2.29
C LYS A 8 -5.96 -9.71 2.76
N LYS A 9 -6.84 -8.92 3.39
CA LYS A 9 -6.46 -7.64 3.99
C LYS A 9 -5.59 -7.86 5.22
N ALA A 10 -4.54 -7.06 5.36
CA ALA A 10 -3.68 -7.09 6.54
C ALA A 10 -4.39 -6.35 7.68
N THR A 11 -5.18 -7.06 8.48
CA THR A 11 -5.97 -6.48 9.58
C THR A 11 -5.23 -6.40 10.90
N ASP A 12 -4.16 -7.20 11.04
CA ASP A 12 -3.55 -7.54 12.32
C ASP A 12 -2.32 -6.67 12.65
N ILE A 13 -2.17 -5.55 11.91
CA ILE A 13 -1.11 -4.54 12.14
C ILE A 13 -1.50 -3.68 13.35
N ASN A 14 -0.64 -3.64 14.37
CA ASN A 14 -0.88 -2.92 15.62
C ASN A 14 -0.57 -1.42 15.44
N PRO A 15 -1.53 -0.50 15.62
CA PRO A 15 -1.30 0.93 15.43
C PRO A 15 -0.35 1.55 16.46
N ASN A 16 -0.08 0.89 17.58
CA ASN A 16 0.78 1.40 18.66
C ASN A 16 2.21 0.84 18.60
N VAL A 17 2.63 0.34 17.43
CA VAL A 17 3.95 -0.26 17.19
C VAL A 17 4.68 0.47 16.06
N TRP A 18 5.97 0.71 16.28
CA TRP A 18 6.90 1.13 15.24
C TRP A 18 7.36 -0.09 14.43
N TYR A 19 7.21 -0.03 13.12
CA TYR A 19 7.64 -1.06 12.19
C TYR A 19 8.90 -0.65 11.43
N HIS A 20 9.82 -1.61 11.26
CA HIS A 20 10.86 -1.55 10.24
C HIS A 20 10.26 -2.08 8.94
N LEU A 21 10.27 -1.27 7.89
CA LEU A 21 9.71 -1.55 6.57
C LEU A 21 10.82 -1.57 5.52
N THR A 22 10.87 -2.62 4.70
CA THR A 22 11.84 -2.84 3.60
C THR A 22 11.18 -3.70 2.50
N GLU A 23 11.88 -4.09 1.42
CA GLU A 23 11.32 -4.90 0.32
C GLU A 23 12.10 -6.20 0.00
N GLU A 24 11.40 -7.22 -0.49
CA GLU A 24 11.89 -8.60 -0.76
C GLU A 24 13.01 -8.69 -1.83
N ASN A 25 13.37 -7.57 -2.44
CA ASN A 25 14.47 -7.46 -3.41
C ASN A 25 15.85 -7.31 -2.74
N VAL A 26 15.95 -6.61 -1.60
CA VAL A 26 17.22 -6.38 -0.88
C VAL A 26 17.26 -7.00 0.52
N ASP A 27 16.13 -7.48 1.03
CA ASP A 27 15.97 -8.11 2.32
C ASP A 27 15.06 -9.35 2.22
N ASP A 28 15.07 -10.16 3.28
CA ASP A 28 14.18 -11.29 3.53
C ASP A 28 13.95 -11.42 5.05
N TYR A 29 13.21 -12.44 5.48
CA TYR A 29 12.98 -12.72 6.90
C TYR A 29 14.06 -13.63 7.53
N ASP A 30 15.15 -13.96 6.80
CA ASP A 30 16.22 -14.85 7.28
C ASP A 30 17.28 -14.06 8.08
N GLY A 31 16.83 -13.41 9.15
CA GLY A 31 17.64 -12.60 10.08
C GLY A 31 17.17 -11.15 10.18
N ASP A 32 18.02 -10.26 10.70
CA ASP A 32 17.68 -8.84 10.79
C ASP A 32 17.71 -8.17 9.41
N PHE A 33 16.70 -7.36 9.08
CA PHE A 33 16.69 -6.54 7.86
C PHE A 33 17.92 -5.60 7.80
N LYS A 34 18.58 -5.57 6.64
CA LYS A 34 19.78 -4.79 6.34
C LYS A 34 19.49 -3.46 5.65
N SER A 35 18.34 -3.32 5.00
CA SER A 35 17.87 -2.08 4.38
C SER A 35 16.56 -1.60 4.99
N MET A 36 16.19 -0.35 4.73
CA MET A 36 14.98 0.27 5.29
C MET A 36 14.43 1.37 4.38
N LEU A 37 13.10 1.46 4.27
CA LEU A 37 12.39 2.58 3.67
C LEU A 37 12.60 3.84 4.51
N GLN A 38 13.29 4.81 3.93
CA GLN A 38 13.72 6.03 4.61
C GLN A 38 13.35 7.27 3.80
N THR A 39 13.08 8.38 4.50
CA THR A 39 12.93 9.70 3.87
C THR A 39 14.23 10.07 3.15
N PHE A 40 14.14 10.64 1.96
CA PHE A 40 15.29 11.05 1.17
C PHE A 40 15.10 12.48 0.68
N LYS A 41 16.01 13.37 1.07
CA LYS A 41 16.07 14.76 0.61
C LYS A 41 16.67 14.76 -0.79
N GLU A 42 15.91 15.18 -1.78
CA GLU A 42 16.40 15.35 -3.15
C GLU A 42 16.84 16.79 -3.41
N ASP A 43 17.79 16.97 -4.34
CA ASP A 43 18.29 18.30 -4.74
C ASP A 43 17.19 19.19 -5.36
N SER A 44 16.06 18.60 -5.80
CA SER A 44 14.87 19.32 -6.23
C SER A 44 14.13 20.05 -5.09
N GLY A 45 14.52 19.80 -3.83
CA GLY A 45 13.83 20.29 -2.64
C GLY A 45 12.64 19.43 -2.18
N ASP A 46 12.35 18.34 -2.89
CA ASP A 46 11.22 17.47 -2.59
C ASP A 46 11.60 16.28 -1.69
N ASP A 47 10.74 16.00 -0.71
CA ASP A 47 10.88 14.84 0.16
C ASP A 47 10.35 13.58 -0.55
N GLY A 48 11.29 12.81 -1.10
CA GLY A 48 11.07 11.48 -1.65
C GLY A 48 11.33 10.38 -0.62
N PHE A 49 11.24 9.13 -1.09
CA PHE A 49 11.61 7.95 -0.33
C PHE A 49 12.51 7.04 -1.13
N ARG A 50 13.41 6.35 -0.44
CA ARG A 50 14.26 5.28 -0.99
C ARG A 50 14.34 4.14 0.02
N VAL A 51 14.57 2.92 -0.46
CA VAL A 51 15.10 1.85 0.40
C VAL A 51 16.61 1.80 0.21
N PHE A 52 17.35 1.82 1.32
CA PHE A 52 18.81 1.68 1.34
C PHE A 52 19.26 1.15 2.70
N GLY A 53 20.54 0.79 2.81
CA GLY A 53 21.13 0.17 4.01
C GLY A 53 20.84 0.94 5.30
N VAL A 54 20.59 0.20 6.38
CA VAL A 54 20.33 0.74 7.71
C VAL A 54 21.58 1.45 8.25
N GLY A 55 21.49 2.77 8.43
CA GLY A 55 22.54 3.58 9.03
C GLY A 55 22.26 3.96 10.48
N ASN A 56 22.95 5.00 10.95
CA ASN A 56 22.71 5.61 12.27
C ASN A 56 21.31 6.23 12.38
N ARG A 57 20.83 6.84 11.29
CA ARG A 57 19.45 7.32 11.17
C ARG A 57 18.56 6.15 10.72
N LYS A 58 17.39 6.03 11.35
CA LYS A 58 16.39 4.99 11.07
C LYS A 58 15.01 5.64 11.00
N THR A 59 14.22 5.24 10.01
CA THR A 59 12.91 5.80 9.71
C THR A 59 11.86 4.71 9.96
N TYR A 60 11.35 4.60 11.19
CA TYR A 60 10.33 3.61 11.52
C TYR A 60 8.94 4.09 11.07
N TRP A 61 8.02 3.14 10.87
CA TRP A 61 6.71 3.38 10.28
C TRP A 61 5.57 2.98 11.22
N GLN A 62 4.57 3.85 11.36
CA GLN A 62 3.36 3.59 12.14
C GLN A 62 2.14 3.57 11.20
N PHE A 63 1.24 2.63 11.47
CA PHE A 63 0.07 2.32 10.64
C PHE A 63 -1.20 2.65 11.40
N GLN A 64 -1.86 3.76 11.07
CA GLN A 64 -3.06 4.21 11.77
C GLN A 64 -4.32 3.82 10.97
N PRO A 65 -5.23 2.99 11.51
CA PRO A 65 -6.37 2.49 10.76
C PRO A 65 -7.38 3.60 10.42
N ILE A 66 -7.90 3.59 9.19
CA ILE A 66 -8.85 4.61 8.71
C ILE A 66 -10.27 4.07 8.70
N GLY A 67 -11.12 4.64 9.57
CA GLY A 67 -12.55 4.35 9.61
C GLY A 67 -12.85 2.90 9.97
N LYS A 68 -13.63 2.22 9.13
CA LYS A 68 -14.03 0.81 9.33
C LYS A 68 -13.59 -0.10 8.17
N THR A 69 -12.70 0.37 7.31
CA THR A 69 -12.28 -0.37 6.11
C THR A 69 -11.13 -1.32 6.46
N PRO A 70 -11.31 -2.66 6.38
CA PRO A 70 -10.28 -3.60 6.81
C PRO A 70 -9.01 -3.48 5.97
N GLY A 71 -7.86 -3.35 6.64
CA GLY A 71 -6.55 -3.19 6.01
C GLY A 71 -6.27 -1.80 5.43
N ARG A 72 -7.11 -0.79 5.69
CA ARG A 72 -6.85 0.59 5.26
C ARG A 72 -6.18 1.41 6.36
N TYR A 73 -5.05 2.01 6.02
CA TYR A 73 -4.22 2.77 6.95
C TYR A 73 -3.80 4.14 6.38
N SER A 74 -3.61 5.12 7.25
CA SER A 74 -2.68 6.22 7.03
C SER A 74 -1.33 5.85 7.62
N LEU A 75 -0.27 6.29 6.96
CA LEU A 75 1.10 5.95 7.34
C LEU A 75 1.86 7.24 7.66
N ARG A 76 2.64 7.20 8.74
CA ARG A 76 3.62 8.23 9.09
C ARG A 76 4.90 7.58 9.56
N CYS A 77 6.02 8.29 9.43
CA CYS A 77 7.30 7.81 9.92
C CYS A 77 7.73 8.55 11.19
N SER A 78 8.70 7.96 11.91
CA SER A 78 9.24 8.45 13.18
C SER A 78 9.98 9.80 13.11
N GLU A 79 9.96 10.47 11.95
CA GLU A 79 10.61 11.76 11.70
C GLU A 79 9.60 12.92 11.52
N THR A 80 8.27 12.67 11.51
CA THR A 80 7.30 13.62 10.92
C THR A 80 6.11 14.06 11.78
N THR A 81 5.84 13.41 12.92
CA THR A 81 4.65 13.65 13.77
C THR A 81 3.30 13.49 13.04
N THR A 82 2.21 14.03 13.58
CA THR A 82 0.89 14.17 12.92
C THR A 82 0.86 15.15 11.74
N ARG A 83 1.91 15.94 11.50
CA ARG A 83 1.88 17.03 10.50
C ARG A 83 2.03 16.57 9.05
N LYS A 84 2.73 15.46 8.81
CA LYS A 84 2.87 14.89 7.46
C LYS A 84 2.40 13.44 7.42
N GLN A 85 1.85 13.03 6.27
CA GLN A 85 1.55 11.63 5.95
C GLN A 85 2.40 11.13 4.78
N PHE A 86 2.56 9.82 4.73
CA PHE A 86 2.98 9.06 3.57
C PHE A 86 1.90 9.11 2.49
N ALA A 87 2.23 9.70 1.35
CA ALA A 87 1.30 9.94 0.28
C ALA A 87 1.87 9.54 -1.08
N VAL A 88 1.05 9.69 -2.12
CA VAL A 88 1.50 9.66 -3.51
C VAL A 88 1.45 11.05 -4.11
N CYS A 89 2.50 11.43 -4.84
CA CYS A 89 2.59 12.67 -5.59
C CYS A 89 2.82 12.36 -7.07
N TYR A 90 2.07 13.03 -7.94
CA TYR A 90 2.29 13.01 -9.38
C TYR A 90 3.34 14.06 -9.77
N ARG A 91 4.23 13.70 -10.71
CA ARG A 91 5.31 14.53 -11.25
C ARG A 91 5.28 14.38 -12.77
N ASP A 92 4.92 15.45 -13.46
CA ASP A 92 4.84 15.49 -14.92
C ASP A 92 6.21 15.40 -15.61
N PHE A 93 7.25 15.93 -14.98
CA PHE A 93 8.63 15.89 -15.45
C PHE A 93 9.33 14.54 -15.24
N GLU A 94 8.80 13.66 -14.40
CA GLU A 94 9.38 12.33 -14.21
C GLU A 94 9.00 11.37 -15.35
N SER A 95 9.89 10.41 -15.61
CA SER A 95 9.65 9.32 -16.56
C SER A 95 10.51 8.08 -16.24
N VAL A 96 10.76 7.82 -14.95
CA VAL A 96 11.56 6.66 -14.51
C VAL A 96 10.78 5.39 -14.85
N GLU A 97 11.31 4.58 -15.78
CA GLU A 97 10.58 3.46 -16.38
C GLU A 97 9.13 3.85 -16.81
N ASN A 98 8.93 5.04 -17.43
CA ASN A 98 7.63 5.61 -17.81
C ASN A 98 6.63 5.85 -16.66
N ARG A 99 7.09 5.93 -15.40
CA ARG A 99 6.26 6.23 -14.23
C ARG A 99 6.43 7.68 -13.78
N ARG A 100 5.32 8.23 -13.25
CA ARG A 100 5.16 9.64 -12.85
C ARG A 100 4.58 9.85 -11.46
N THR A 101 4.05 8.80 -10.85
CA THR A 101 3.49 8.87 -9.51
C THR A 101 4.42 8.16 -8.57
N ARG A 102 4.92 8.87 -7.56
CA ARG A 102 5.88 8.33 -6.57
C ARG A 102 5.41 8.56 -5.14
N ALA A 103 6.00 7.82 -4.22
CA ALA A 103 5.82 8.06 -2.79
C ALA A 103 6.41 9.42 -2.40
N CYS A 104 5.69 10.18 -1.59
CA CYS A 104 6.09 11.50 -1.14
C CYS A 104 5.57 11.80 0.26
N LEU A 105 6.14 12.82 0.90
CA LEU A 105 5.72 13.28 2.22
C LEU A 105 4.89 14.57 2.08
N SER A 106 3.58 14.50 2.31
CA SER A 106 2.66 15.66 2.16
C SER A 106 2.04 16.08 3.50
N ASP A 107 1.57 17.33 3.60
CA ASP A 107 0.87 17.83 4.79
C ASP A 107 -0.43 17.06 5.02
N SER A 108 -0.66 16.63 6.26
CA SER A 108 -1.82 15.81 6.61
C SER A 108 -3.12 16.52 6.25
N ASP A 109 -3.92 15.89 5.37
CA ASP A 109 -5.20 16.42 4.87
C ASP A 109 -6.32 15.37 4.85
N GLY A 110 -5.96 14.07 4.95
CA GLY A 110 -6.88 12.94 4.96
C GLY A 110 -7.35 12.48 3.57
N THR A 111 -6.83 13.09 2.49
CA THR A 111 -7.18 12.76 1.10
C THR A 111 -6.86 11.31 0.76
N GLU A 112 -7.51 10.78 -0.28
CA GLU A 112 -7.25 9.42 -0.78
C GLU A 112 -5.77 9.18 -1.16
N SER A 113 -5.02 10.25 -1.45
CA SER A 113 -3.56 10.17 -1.69
C SER A 113 -2.77 9.73 -0.45
N GLN A 114 -3.29 9.95 0.75
CA GLN A 114 -2.69 9.60 2.04
C GLN A 114 -3.22 8.26 2.61
N GLN A 115 -4.14 7.60 1.90
CA GLN A 115 -4.76 6.36 2.34
C GLN A 115 -4.18 5.16 1.59
N TRP A 116 -3.88 4.10 2.31
CA TRP A 116 -3.21 2.90 1.80
C TRP A 116 -3.99 1.65 2.19
N ASP A 117 -4.44 0.90 1.18
CA ASP A 117 -4.99 -0.44 1.35
C ASP A 117 -3.83 -1.45 1.36
N VAL A 118 -3.54 -1.99 2.54
CA VAL A 118 -2.47 -2.97 2.79
C VAL A 118 -3.07 -4.37 2.77
N SER A 119 -2.53 -5.23 1.90
CA SER A 119 -2.99 -6.62 1.72
C SER A 119 -1.82 -7.58 1.89
N LEU A 120 -2.08 -8.81 2.34
CA LEU A 120 -1.09 -9.87 2.48
C LEU A 120 -0.89 -10.54 1.12
N TRP A 121 0.38 -10.77 0.76
CA TRP A 121 0.81 -11.39 -0.48
C TRP A 121 1.83 -12.47 -0.19
N GLY A 122 1.49 -13.73 -0.47
CA GLY A 122 2.41 -14.84 -0.34
C GLY A 122 1.71 -16.19 -0.23
N THR A 123 2.46 -17.18 0.25
CA THR A 123 1.92 -18.45 0.74
C THR A 123 2.24 -18.56 2.24
N ASN A 124 1.60 -19.50 2.93
CA ASN A 124 1.58 -19.68 4.40
C ASN A 124 2.95 -19.78 5.14
N LYS A 125 4.09 -19.60 4.46
CA LYS A 125 5.44 -19.55 5.08
C LYS A 125 6.05 -18.15 5.14
N THR A 126 5.65 -17.24 4.25
CA THR A 126 6.09 -15.83 4.24
C THR A 126 4.97 -14.98 3.67
N GLU A 127 4.15 -14.39 4.54
CA GLU A 127 3.21 -13.35 4.15
C GLU A 127 3.99 -12.02 4.02
N THR A 128 4.24 -11.59 2.79
CA THR A 128 4.73 -10.23 2.49
C THR A 128 3.55 -9.28 2.38
N TYR A 129 3.80 -7.98 2.33
CA TYR A 129 2.77 -6.95 2.28
C TYR A 129 2.73 -6.30 0.90
N LEU A 130 1.52 -6.02 0.42
CA LEU A 130 1.24 -5.28 -0.80
C LEU A 130 0.56 -3.96 -0.46
N PHE A 131 1.15 -2.86 -0.91
CA PHE A 131 0.67 -1.51 -0.68
C PHE A 131 -0.01 -0.95 -1.93
N THR A 132 -1.31 -0.66 -1.81
CA THR A 132 -2.11 -0.03 -2.86
C THR A 132 -2.60 1.32 -2.36
N ASN A 133 -2.30 2.40 -3.07
CA ASN A 133 -2.78 3.72 -2.70
C ASN A 133 -4.23 3.91 -3.18
N VAL A 134 -5.10 4.50 -2.35
CA VAL A 134 -6.54 4.62 -2.66
C VAL A 134 -6.78 5.51 -3.88
N ALA A 135 -6.04 6.63 -4.03
CA ALA A 135 -6.19 7.52 -5.18
C ALA A 135 -5.72 6.91 -6.52
N ASN A 136 -4.77 5.96 -6.49
CA ASN A 136 -4.30 5.26 -7.70
C ASN A 136 -5.08 3.97 -8.00
N GLY A 137 -5.79 3.43 -7.00
CA GLY A 137 -6.52 2.18 -7.09
C GLY A 137 -5.64 0.94 -7.32
N THR A 138 -6.29 -0.21 -7.54
CA THR A 138 -5.68 -1.54 -7.58
C THR A 138 -4.77 -1.83 -8.79
N LYS A 139 -4.69 -0.92 -9.75
CA LYS A 139 -3.82 -1.09 -10.94
C LYS A 139 -2.35 -0.84 -10.67
N TYR A 140 -2.02 -0.14 -9.58
CA TYR A 140 -0.66 0.27 -9.25
C TYR A 140 -0.33 -0.04 -7.79
N HIS A 141 0.87 -0.55 -7.56
CA HIS A 141 1.37 -0.87 -6.24
C HIS A 141 2.68 -0.13 -5.96
N LEU A 142 3.00 0.01 -4.68
CA LEU A 142 4.24 0.62 -4.20
C LEU A 142 5.45 -0.27 -4.58
N ASP A 143 6.42 0.29 -5.29
CA ASP A 143 7.49 -0.42 -5.98
C ASP A 143 8.84 0.31 -5.82
N VAL A 144 9.84 -0.40 -5.32
CA VAL A 144 11.22 0.13 -5.22
C VAL A 144 11.95 -0.08 -6.55
N ILE A 145 12.10 0.98 -7.34
CA ILE A 145 12.93 0.93 -8.54
C ILE A 145 14.41 0.95 -8.11
N PRO A 146 15.25 -0.04 -8.51
CA PRO A 146 16.64 -0.13 -8.05
C PRO A 146 17.44 1.14 -8.38
N GLY A 147 18.06 1.73 -7.35
CA GLY A 147 18.84 2.96 -7.47
C GLY A 147 18.03 4.27 -7.54
N ALA A 148 16.70 4.19 -7.57
CA ALA A 148 15.80 5.35 -7.72
C ALA A 148 14.89 5.54 -6.48
N ALA A 149 13.91 6.43 -6.60
CA ALA A 149 12.87 6.63 -5.60
C ALA A 149 11.85 5.47 -5.58
N VAL A 150 10.95 5.46 -4.59
CA VAL A 150 9.83 4.52 -4.52
C VAL A 150 8.65 5.01 -5.36
N PHE A 151 8.26 4.24 -6.36
CA PHE A 151 7.24 4.59 -7.35
C PHE A 151 5.93 3.82 -7.18
N MET A 152 4.87 4.28 -7.83
CA MET A 152 3.65 3.51 -8.07
C MET A 152 3.76 2.84 -9.45
N SER A 153 3.54 1.52 -9.48
CA SER A 153 3.93 0.67 -10.61
C SER A 153 2.87 -0.38 -10.92
N PRO A 154 2.51 -0.59 -12.20
CA PRO A 154 1.55 -1.62 -12.56
C PRO A 154 2.22 -3.00 -12.52
N ASN A 155 1.53 -4.01 -11.99
CA ASN A 155 2.06 -5.36 -11.91
C ASN A 155 1.77 -6.16 -13.19
N LEU A 156 2.54 -5.84 -14.22
CA LEU A 156 2.43 -6.45 -15.55
C LEU A 156 3.72 -7.21 -15.85
N GLU A 157 3.71 -8.51 -15.55
CA GLU A 157 4.68 -9.51 -16.02
C GLU A 157 6.16 -9.23 -15.68
N GLY A 158 6.49 -9.02 -14.40
CA GLY A 158 7.86 -8.66 -13.99
C GLY A 158 8.35 -9.14 -12.62
N TYR A 159 9.43 -8.51 -12.15
CA TYR A 159 10.17 -8.86 -10.94
C TYR A 159 9.41 -8.41 -9.67
N GLN A 160 8.56 -9.30 -9.15
CA GLN A 160 7.61 -8.98 -8.08
C GLN A 160 8.24 -8.61 -6.73
N LYS A 161 9.50 -8.98 -6.46
CA LYS A 161 10.13 -8.77 -5.14
C LYS A 161 10.20 -7.29 -4.73
N ARG A 162 10.32 -6.38 -5.72
CA ARG A 162 10.30 -4.91 -5.53
C ARG A 162 8.96 -4.34 -5.02
N GLN A 163 7.87 -5.09 -5.16
CA GLN A 163 6.51 -4.72 -4.72
C GLN A 163 6.04 -5.51 -3.50
N ARG A 164 6.89 -6.41 -3.00
CA ARG A 164 6.62 -7.23 -1.81
C ARG A 164 7.36 -6.63 -0.64
N TRP A 165 6.61 -6.02 0.25
CA TRP A 165 7.13 -5.32 1.40
C TRP A 165 7.26 -6.29 2.58
N LEU A 166 8.32 -6.11 3.35
CA LEU A 166 8.64 -6.89 4.54
C LEU A 166 8.54 -5.97 5.75
N MET A 167 7.94 -6.48 6.84
CA MET A 167 7.71 -5.70 8.04
C MET A 167 8.08 -6.49 9.29
N THR A 168 8.78 -5.86 10.22
CA THR A 168 8.96 -6.39 11.58
C THR A 168 8.68 -5.30 12.61
N SER A 169 8.12 -5.70 13.76
CA SER A 169 7.86 -4.82 14.89
C SER A 169 9.17 -4.50 15.63
N VAL A 170 9.37 -3.23 15.97
CA VAL A 170 10.62 -2.74 16.61
C VAL A 170 10.39 -2.38 18.07
N SER A 171 9.42 -1.51 18.35
CA SER A 171 9.07 -1.05 19.69
C SER A 171 7.64 -0.53 19.73
N ASN A 172 7.14 -0.22 20.93
CA ASN A 172 5.92 0.56 21.07
C ASN A 172 6.12 2.01 20.58
N VAL A 173 5.01 2.67 20.29
CA VAL A 173 4.93 4.10 19.99
C VAL A 173 4.62 4.86 21.28
N ASP A 174 5.66 5.11 22.07
CA ASP A 174 5.56 5.77 23.38
C ASP A 174 5.80 7.30 23.25
N ASP A 175 4.99 7.97 22.42
CA ASP A 175 5.12 9.41 22.12
C ASP A 175 3.74 10.05 21.81
N ASP A 176 3.40 11.15 22.47
CA ASP A 176 2.11 11.86 22.34
C ASP A 176 1.84 12.36 20.91
N ALA A 177 2.88 12.83 20.20
CA ALA A 177 2.78 13.31 18.82
C ALA A 177 2.50 12.18 17.81
N TYR A 178 2.63 10.92 18.25
CA TYR A 178 2.33 9.72 17.48
C TYR A 178 1.23 8.85 18.13
N SER A 179 0.61 9.33 19.22
CA SER A 179 -0.54 8.68 19.88
C SER A 179 -1.89 9.21 19.39
N THR A 180 -1.90 10.36 18.71
CA THR A 180 -3.09 10.96 18.09
C THR A 180 -3.18 10.65 16.59
N VAL A 181 -4.40 10.65 16.03
CA VAL A 181 -4.64 10.59 14.58
C VAL A 181 -4.97 11.97 14.03
N PHE A 182 -4.60 12.24 12.78
CA PHE A 182 -5.06 13.43 12.08
C PHE A 182 -6.56 13.31 11.78
N THR A 183 -7.31 14.38 12.03
CA THR A 183 -8.76 14.47 11.78
C THR A 183 -9.06 15.78 11.06
N ASN A 184 -9.86 15.70 9.99
CA ASN A 184 -10.29 16.85 9.19
C ASN A 184 -11.82 16.77 8.98
N PRO A 185 -12.62 17.76 9.44
CA PRO A 185 -12.20 18.90 10.26
C PRO A 185 -11.57 18.45 11.60
N PRO A 186 -10.78 19.33 12.26
CA PRO A 186 -10.23 19.03 13.59
C PRO A 186 -11.35 18.64 14.56
N PRO A 187 -11.05 17.84 15.62
CA PRO A 187 -12.09 17.42 16.55
C PRO A 187 -12.67 18.67 17.20
N GLU A 188 -13.99 18.76 17.24
CA GLU A 188 -14.68 19.85 17.91
C GLU A 188 -14.38 19.76 19.40
N SER A 189 -13.31 20.44 19.82
CA SER A 189 -12.85 20.46 21.19
C SER A 189 -13.95 21.13 22.01
N THR A 190 -14.72 20.30 22.72
CA THR A 190 -15.76 20.74 23.64
C THR A 190 -15.09 21.41 24.83
N ARG A 191 -14.63 22.64 24.62
CA ARG A 191 -14.29 23.58 25.69
C ARG A 191 -15.59 23.86 26.41
N ASP A 192 -15.77 23.18 27.53
CA ASP A 192 -16.79 23.54 28.50
C ASP A 192 -16.65 25.02 28.79
N SER A 193 -17.65 25.81 28.39
CA SER A 193 -17.65 27.26 28.57
C SER A 193 -18.04 27.56 30.00
N GLY A 194 -17.13 27.23 30.92
CA GLY A 194 -17.17 27.58 32.33
C GLY A 194 -17.32 29.09 32.48
N THR A 195 -18.57 29.52 32.61
CA THR A 195 -18.93 30.93 32.71
C THR A 195 -18.68 31.38 34.14
N THR A 196 -17.46 31.82 34.43
CA THR A 196 -17.15 32.51 35.70
C THR A 196 -17.12 34.00 35.48
N THR A 197 -18.09 34.67 36.10
CA THR A 197 -18.33 36.12 36.05
C THR A 197 -17.11 36.92 36.48
N ASP A 198 -16.83 37.99 35.73
CA ASP A 198 -15.79 38.97 36.02
C ASP A 198 -16.10 39.73 37.33
N SER A 199 -15.10 39.98 38.16
CA SER A 199 -15.20 40.80 39.37
C SER A 199 -13.82 41.32 39.79
N THR A 200 -13.63 42.61 39.54
CA THR A 200 -12.45 43.43 39.79
C THR A 200 -11.93 43.35 41.23
N GLY A 201 -10.60 43.28 41.45
CA GLY A 201 -10.03 43.61 42.76
C GLY A 201 -8.60 43.18 43.07
N GLU A 202 -7.65 44.11 42.83
CA GLU A 202 -6.38 44.27 43.57
C GLU A 202 -5.24 43.24 43.46
N ALA A 203 -4.03 43.72 43.74
CA ALA A 203 -2.77 43.05 43.44
C ALA A 203 -2.07 42.50 44.70
N ALA A 204 -1.53 41.28 44.60
CA ALA A 204 -0.54 40.77 45.54
C ALA A 204 0.43 39.76 44.88
N THR A 205 1.71 39.87 45.22
CA THR A 205 2.81 39.02 44.77
C THR A 205 2.75 37.64 45.45
N GLY A 206 2.97 36.53 44.72
CA GLY A 206 3.00 35.20 45.35
C GLY A 206 3.44 34.04 44.45
N SER A 207 4.59 33.46 44.81
CA SER A 207 5.28 32.24 44.36
C SER A 207 4.50 31.14 43.59
N ALA A 208 5.20 30.54 42.62
CA ALA A 208 4.80 29.31 41.94
C ALA A 208 4.68 28.10 42.89
N SER A 209 3.71 27.23 42.61
CA SER A 209 3.62 25.85 43.12
C SER A 209 2.75 25.03 42.16
N SER A 210 3.36 24.15 41.37
CA SER A 210 2.66 23.31 40.40
C SER A 210 2.04 22.08 41.08
N SER A 211 0.73 22.10 41.29
CA SER A 211 -0.03 20.91 41.72
C SER A 211 -0.26 19.97 40.53
N SER A 212 0.25 18.74 40.63
CA SER A 212 -0.01 17.66 39.67
C SER A 212 -1.49 17.25 39.66
N SER A 213 -2.15 17.38 38.50
CA SER A 213 -3.51 16.88 38.27
C SER A 213 -3.47 15.57 37.48
N ASP A 214 -3.56 14.43 38.18
CA ASP A 214 -3.68 13.12 37.54
C ASP A 214 -5.05 13.00 36.83
N SER A 215 -5.04 12.92 35.50
CA SER A 215 -6.23 12.68 34.69
C SER A 215 -6.48 11.18 34.50
N SER A 216 -7.22 10.57 35.42
CA SER A 216 -7.60 9.16 35.36
C SER A 216 -8.46 8.84 34.13
N SER A 217 -7.92 8.09 33.16
CA SER A 217 -8.67 7.61 32.00
C SER A 217 -9.53 6.39 32.36
N SER A 218 -10.78 6.37 31.91
CA SER A 218 -11.75 5.33 32.24
C SER A 218 -11.57 4.07 31.37
N SER A 219 -10.81 3.10 31.86
CA SER A 219 -10.76 1.75 31.28
C SER A 219 -12.06 0.99 31.55
N LEU A 220 -12.60 0.30 30.53
CA LEU A 220 -13.77 -0.57 30.70
C LEU A 220 -13.40 -1.76 31.60
N SER A 221 -14.20 -1.97 32.66
CA SER A 221 -14.01 -3.05 33.63
C SER A 221 -13.84 -4.41 32.96
N GLY A 222 -12.91 -5.23 33.45
CA GLY A 222 -12.64 -6.58 32.93
C GLY A 222 -13.87 -7.50 32.89
N GLY A 223 -14.90 -7.22 33.71
CA GLY A 223 -16.19 -7.92 33.64
C GLY A 223 -16.95 -7.70 32.32
N ALA A 224 -16.85 -6.51 31.71
CA ALA A 224 -17.45 -6.23 30.40
C ALA A 224 -16.73 -6.98 29.27
N ILE A 225 -15.39 -7.05 29.35
CA ILE A 225 -14.54 -7.77 28.39
C ILE A 225 -14.81 -9.28 28.47
N ALA A 226 -14.92 -9.84 29.67
CA ALA A 226 -15.20 -11.27 29.88
C ALA A 226 -16.57 -11.71 29.31
N GLY A 227 -17.60 -10.86 29.40
CA GLY A 227 -18.94 -11.18 28.90
C GLY A 227 -19.00 -11.35 27.37
N ILE A 228 -18.28 -10.51 26.62
CA ILE A 228 -18.31 -10.51 25.15
C ILE A 228 -17.70 -11.79 24.58
N VAL A 229 -16.59 -12.28 25.18
CA VAL A 229 -15.88 -13.49 24.71
C VAL A 229 -16.77 -14.74 24.83
N ILE A 230 -17.49 -14.90 25.94
CA ILE A 230 -18.38 -16.05 26.16
C ILE A 230 -19.58 -16.02 25.20
N GLY A 231 -20.15 -14.83 24.95
CA GLY A 231 -21.24 -14.64 24.00
C GLY A 231 -20.84 -15.01 22.55
N ALA A 232 -19.62 -14.65 22.13
CA ALA A 232 -19.12 -14.95 20.79
C ALA A 232 -19.01 -16.47 20.54
N ILE A 233 -18.50 -17.24 21.50
CA ILE A 233 -18.33 -18.70 21.38
C ILE A 233 -19.68 -19.39 21.20
N LEU A 234 -20.69 -19.02 22.00
CA LEU A 234 -22.04 -19.57 21.90
C LEU A 234 -22.73 -19.16 20.58
N GLY A 235 -22.53 -17.91 20.12
CA GLY A 235 -23.07 -17.42 18.84
C GLY A 235 -22.51 -18.17 17.63
N VAL A 236 -21.19 -18.41 17.59
CA VAL A 236 -20.55 -19.17 16.50
C VAL A 236 -21.03 -20.63 16.46
N LEU A 237 -21.16 -21.28 17.62
CA LEU A 237 -21.69 -22.64 17.72
C LEU A 237 -23.14 -22.73 17.20
N ALA A 238 -24.00 -21.78 17.57
CA ALA A 238 -25.38 -21.73 17.09
C ALA A 238 -25.46 -21.53 15.55
N MET A 239 -24.64 -20.63 15.00
CA MET A 239 -24.59 -20.38 13.55
C MET A 239 -24.05 -21.58 12.76
N ALA A 240 -23.03 -22.28 13.28
CA ALA A 240 -22.50 -23.49 12.65
C ALA A 240 -23.53 -24.63 12.61
N LEU A 241 -24.26 -24.84 13.71
CA LEU A 241 -25.35 -25.83 13.76
C LEU A 241 -26.49 -25.51 12.79
N LEU A 242 -26.87 -24.24 12.68
CA LEU A 242 -27.92 -23.79 11.75
C LEU A 242 -27.50 -23.99 10.29
N GLY A 243 -26.26 -23.61 9.93
CA GLY A 243 -25.70 -23.82 8.59
C GLY A 243 -25.64 -25.30 8.21
N PHE A 244 -25.16 -26.17 9.11
CA PHE A 244 -25.13 -27.61 8.91
C PHE A 244 -26.52 -28.22 8.71
N PHE A 245 -27.51 -27.79 9.49
CA PHE A 245 -28.89 -28.29 9.39
C PHE A 245 -29.54 -27.93 8.05
N LEU A 246 -29.35 -26.68 7.57
CA LEU A 246 -29.86 -26.23 6.28
C LEU A 246 -29.18 -26.97 5.11
N TRP A 247 -27.86 -27.18 5.17
CA TRP A 247 -27.13 -27.95 4.16
C TRP A 247 -27.60 -29.41 4.10
N ARG A 248 -27.76 -30.06 5.26
CA ARG A 248 -28.30 -31.43 5.38
C ARG A 248 -29.73 -31.55 4.85
N ARG A 249 -30.57 -30.52 5.02
CA ARG A 249 -31.93 -30.48 4.44
C ARG A 249 -31.88 -30.35 2.91
N LYS A 250 -31.03 -29.47 2.36
CA LYS A 250 -30.93 -29.25 0.90
C LYS A 250 -30.51 -30.51 0.13
N LYS A 251 -29.63 -31.34 0.71
CA LYS A 251 -29.11 -32.57 0.07
C LYS A 251 -30.14 -33.72 -0.07
N ARG A 252 -31.39 -33.56 0.40
CA ARG A 252 -32.44 -34.59 0.33
C ARG A 252 -33.46 -34.37 -0.80
N ASN A 253 -33.33 -33.31 -1.61
CA ASN A 253 -34.37 -32.89 -2.56
C ASN A 253 -33.87 -32.66 -4.00
N SER A 254 -32.71 -33.22 -4.37
CA SER A 254 -32.16 -33.15 -5.74
C SER A 254 -32.30 -34.51 -6.43
N GLY A 255 -33.51 -34.79 -6.91
CA GLY A 255 -33.80 -35.91 -7.81
C GLY A 255 -34.84 -35.50 -8.85
N LEU A 256 -34.63 -35.97 -10.09
CA LEU A 256 -35.48 -35.85 -11.28
C LEU A 256 -35.39 -34.54 -12.10
N HIS A 257 -35.74 -34.70 -13.39
CA HIS A 257 -35.62 -33.83 -14.58
C HIS A 257 -34.29 -34.00 -15.35
N ALA A 258 -34.09 -35.02 -16.19
CA ALA A 258 -34.86 -35.50 -17.37
C ALA A 258 -34.76 -34.56 -18.61
N LYS A 259 -34.06 -35.04 -19.65
CA LYS A 259 -34.08 -34.49 -21.02
C LYS A 259 -35.35 -34.95 -21.77
N PRO A 260 -35.72 -34.26 -22.86
CA PRO A 260 -35.70 -34.92 -24.17
C PRO A 260 -35.06 -34.07 -25.30
N ASP A 261 -34.73 -34.76 -26.40
CA ASP A 261 -33.98 -34.25 -27.57
C ASP A 261 -34.89 -33.85 -28.78
N GLU A 262 -34.22 -33.64 -29.94
CA GLU A 262 -34.68 -33.26 -31.29
C GLU A 262 -35.11 -31.78 -31.50
N ALA A 263 -34.75 -31.07 -32.59
CA ALA A 263 -33.87 -31.35 -33.75
C ALA A 263 -33.20 -30.00 -34.19
N MET A 264 -32.56 -29.73 -35.35
CA MET A 264 -32.32 -30.39 -36.65
C MET A 264 -31.10 -29.68 -37.30
N GLY A 265 -30.19 -30.39 -38.01
CA GLY A 265 -29.07 -29.72 -38.70
C GLY A 265 -27.85 -30.59 -39.00
N SER A 266 -28.00 -31.59 -39.88
CA SER A 266 -26.93 -32.50 -40.31
C SER A 266 -25.86 -31.81 -41.15
N HIS A 267 -24.58 -32.16 -40.96
CA HIS A 267 -23.67 -32.51 -42.06
C HIS A 267 -22.48 -33.39 -41.58
N SER A 268 -22.62 -34.70 -41.79
CA SER A 268 -21.59 -35.71 -42.13
C SER A 268 -20.11 -35.52 -41.72
N ALA A 269 -19.66 -36.43 -40.84
CA ALA A 269 -18.27 -36.83 -40.56
C ALA A 269 -17.80 -37.93 -41.58
N PRO A 270 -16.70 -38.73 -41.43
CA PRO A 270 -15.76 -38.83 -40.29
C PRO A 270 -14.25 -39.19 -40.61
N MET A 271 -13.46 -39.43 -39.54
CA MET A 271 -12.27 -40.33 -39.47
C MET A 271 -10.97 -39.97 -40.26
N GLU A 272 -9.74 -40.33 -39.87
CA GLU A 272 -9.15 -40.93 -38.63
C GLU A 272 -7.67 -40.47 -38.42
N ASP A 273 -7.12 -40.90 -37.27
CA ASP A 273 -5.71 -40.95 -36.86
C ASP A 273 -4.66 -41.21 -37.97
N HIS A 274 -3.51 -40.52 -37.86
CA HIS A 274 -2.23 -41.03 -38.35
C HIS A 274 -1.05 -40.55 -37.50
N SER A 275 -0.73 -41.33 -36.47
CA SER A 275 0.62 -41.40 -35.93
C SER A 275 1.56 -42.21 -36.87
N GLN A 276 2.86 -41.88 -36.85
CA GLN A 276 3.96 -42.47 -37.64
C GLN A 276 4.04 -42.14 -39.15
N PHE A 277 5.01 -41.31 -39.55
CA PHE A 277 6.21 -41.78 -40.27
C PHE A 277 7.36 -40.75 -40.16
N ALA A 278 8.59 -41.18 -40.41
CA ALA A 278 9.81 -40.42 -40.16
C ALA A 278 10.28 -39.55 -41.34
N GLY A 279 10.98 -38.45 -40.98
CA GLY A 279 12.10 -37.94 -41.76
C GLY A 279 11.82 -36.87 -42.82
N TYR A 280 12.00 -35.61 -42.45
CA TYR A 280 12.48 -34.59 -43.39
C TYR A 280 13.48 -33.65 -42.71
N LYS A 281 14.67 -33.48 -43.32
CA LYS A 281 15.68 -32.51 -42.87
C LYS A 281 15.30 -31.11 -43.39
N PRO A 282 15.52 -30.02 -42.61
CA PRO A 282 15.49 -28.68 -43.18
C PRO A 282 16.66 -28.49 -44.15
N PRO A 283 16.47 -27.83 -45.31
CA PRO A 283 17.55 -27.57 -46.26
C PRO A 283 18.51 -26.49 -45.75
N ASN A 284 19.80 -26.68 -46.04
CA ASN A 284 20.85 -25.69 -45.82
C ASN A 284 20.69 -24.54 -46.83
N SER A 285 20.34 -23.34 -46.37
CA SER A 285 20.38 -22.13 -47.20
C SER A 285 21.69 -21.37 -46.98
N THR A 286 22.71 -21.72 -47.76
CA THR A 286 23.92 -20.90 -47.90
C THR A 286 23.67 -19.80 -48.94
N SER A 287 23.50 -18.55 -48.50
CA SER A 287 23.71 -17.37 -49.35
C SER A 287 23.94 -16.11 -48.49
N PRO A 288 24.69 -15.09 -48.96
CA PRO A 288 25.33 -14.11 -48.07
C PRO A 288 24.39 -13.05 -47.48
N ALA A 289 24.83 -12.45 -46.37
CA ALA A 289 24.21 -11.26 -45.79
C ALA A 289 24.29 -10.06 -46.77
N PRO A 290 23.26 -9.17 -46.80
CA PRO A 290 23.35 -7.91 -47.54
C PRO A 290 24.41 -6.99 -46.92
N PRO A 291 25.10 -6.16 -47.72
CA PRO A 291 26.13 -5.25 -47.22
C PRO A 291 25.54 -4.15 -46.33
N LEU A 292 26.26 -3.81 -45.26
CA LEU A 292 25.97 -2.63 -44.45
C LEU A 292 26.18 -1.36 -45.29
N TYR A 293 25.18 -0.47 -45.29
CA TYR A 293 25.33 0.89 -45.79
C TYR A 293 25.83 1.78 -44.65
N GLU A 294 27.10 2.19 -44.70
CA GLU A 294 27.60 3.31 -43.91
C GLU A 294 27.06 4.63 -44.49
N LEU A 295 26.42 5.45 -43.66
CA LEU A 295 25.97 6.78 -44.07
C LEU A 295 27.14 7.77 -44.08
N PRO A 296 27.29 8.62 -45.11
CA PRO A 296 28.38 9.60 -45.16
C PRO A 296 28.26 10.66 -44.04
N SER A 297 29.25 10.70 -43.15
CA SER A 297 29.37 11.74 -42.11
C SER A 297 29.89 13.07 -42.66
N THR A 298 29.03 13.82 -43.36
CA THR A 298 29.29 15.22 -43.72
C THR A 298 28.04 16.09 -43.59
N GLN A 299 27.67 16.43 -42.35
CA GLN A 299 26.82 17.59 -42.07
C GLN A 299 27.31 18.26 -40.77
N ASN A 300 27.83 19.48 -40.89
CA ASN A 300 28.11 20.32 -39.73
C ASN A 300 26.78 20.66 -39.04
N PRO A 301 26.75 20.76 -37.69
CA PRO A 301 25.55 21.20 -37.00
C PRO A 301 25.16 22.62 -37.45
N VAL A 302 23.88 22.80 -37.78
CA VAL A 302 23.29 24.12 -38.06
C VAL A 302 22.92 24.74 -36.72
N GLU A 303 23.53 25.87 -36.38
CA GLU A 303 23.08 26.67 -35.24
C GLU A 303 21.70 27.28 -35.52
N LEU A 304 20.74 27.01 -34.63
CA LEU A 304 19.47 27.73 -34.60
C LEU A 304 19.69 29.09 -33.96
N GLN A 305 19.39 30.16 -34.68
CA GLN A 305 19.43 31.52 -34.13
C GLN A 305 18.45 31.65 -32.96
N ALA A 306 18.91 32.26 -31.87
CA ALA A 306 18.07 32.57 -30.72
C ALA A 306 16.96 33.56 -31.13
N ALA A 307 15.70 33.19 -30.91
CA ALA A 307 14.58 34.10 -31.07
C ALA A 307 14.64 35.18 -29.98
N GLU A 308 14.73 36.44 -30.40
CA GLU A 308 14.92 37.59 -29.51
C GLU A 308 13.78 37.76 -28.48
N GLN A 309 14.16 38.21 -27.28
CA GLN A 309 13.23 38.77 -26.32
C GLN A 309 12.51 39.99 -26.93
N ARG A 310 11.17 39.98 -26.95
CA ARG A 310 10.40 41.21 -27.13
C ARG A 310 9.94 41.74 -25.78
N HIS A 311 10.74 42.66 -25.25
CA HIS A 311 10.28 43.71 -24.36
C HIS A 311 9.46 44.78 -25.14
N GLU A 312 8.97 45.78 -24.40
CA GLU A 312 8.06 46.91 -24.73
C GLU A 312 6.62 46.65 -24.23
N LEU A 313 6.23 47.11 -23.03
CA LEU A 313 5.88 48.51 -22.67
C LEU A 313 4.63 49.05 -23.41
N ARG A 314 3.43 48.78 -22.85
CA ARG A 314 2.55 49.78 -22.19
C ARG A 314 1.13 49.23 -21.94
#